data_AF-A0A958NYR8-F1
#
_entry.id   AF-A0A958NYR8-F1
#
_cell.length_a   1.000
_cell.length_b   1.000
_cell.length_c   1.000
_cell.angle_alpha   90.00
_cell.angle_beta   90.00
_cell.angle_gamma   90.00
#
_symmetry.space_group_name_H-M   'P 1'
#
loop_
_entity.id
_entity.type
_entity.pdbx_description
1 polymer ?
#
loop_
_entity_poly.entity_id
_entity_poly.type
_entity_poly.pdbx_seq_one_letter_code
_entity_poly.pdbx_strand_id
1 'polypeptide(L)'
;MSKKSIKKAASKKPIPKKGKASISVKSVKKLSQKTATKVIVDIEGLFTPLDDRLIVRFEAPSETTAGGIIIPSSVSGDRPDRGEVIAVGRGHRDNKGRIKPMDVQMGDQVLFSTYAGQKITMASADVYILRESDILGIID
;
A
#
# COMPACT_ATOMS: atom_id res chain seq x y z
N MET A 1 3.67 55.90 -37.19
CA MET A 1 5.00 56.33 -36.70
C MET A 1 4.85 56.92 -35.30
N SER A 2 5.85 56.74 -34.44
CA SER A 2 6.04 57.29 -33.07
C SER A 2 5.15 56.69 -31.95
N LYS A 3 5.60 55.73 -31.13
CA LYS A 3 6.64 55.67 -30.07
C LYS A 3 6.29 56.36 -28.73
N LYS A 4 6.22 55.50 -27.69
CA LYS A 4 6.67 55.61 -26.28
C LYS A 4 5.90 56.50 -25.28
N SER A 5 5.50 55.88 -24.16
CA SER A 5 5.86 56.20 -22.75
C SER A 5 5.15 55.19 -21.82
N ILE A 6 5.80 54.17 -21.23
CA ILE A 6 6.64 54.09 -20.01
C ILE A 6 5.89 54.29 -18.66
N LYS A 7 5.74 53.14 -17.97
CA LYS A 7 5.83 52.81 -16.52
C LYS A 7 5.19 53.70 -15.42
N LYS A 8 4.35 53.06 -14.59
CA LYS A 8 4.28 53.19 -13.09
C LYS A 8 3.37 52.06 -12.56
N ALA A 9 3.85 50.95 -11.99
CA ALA A 9 4.43 50.73 -10.67
C ALA A 9 3.48 50.95 -9.47
N ALA A 10 3.32 49.87 -8.69
CA ALA A 10 2.98 49.78 -7.25
C ALA A 10 1.50 49.69 -6.82
N SER A 11 0.95 48.46 -6.87
CA SER A 11 -0.20 48.04 -6.06
C SER A 11 0.24 47.70 -4.62
N LYS A 12 -0.01 48.59 -3.66
CA LYS A 12 0.14 48.29 -2.23
C LYS A 12 -1.02 47.41 -1.75
N LYS A 13 -0.73 46.13 -1.49
CA LYS A 13 -1.58 45.22 -0.69
C LYS A 13 -1.47 45.59 0.80
N PRO A 14 -2.59 45.74 1.55
CA PRO A 14 -2.53 45.82 3.01
C PRO A 14 -2.45 44.41 3.64
N ILE A 15 -1.56 44.26 4.62
CA ILE A 15 -1.32 43.06 5.45
C ILE A 15 -2.26 43.08 6.67
N PRO A 16 -2.75 41.91 7.15
CA PRO A 16 -3.80 41.77 8.18
C PRO A 16 -3.39 42.14 9.62
N LYS A 17 -4.36 42.63 10.40
CA LYS A 17 -4.23 42.93 11.84
C LYS A 17 -4.27 41.64 12.69
N LYS A 18 -3.30 41.52 13.62
CA LYS A 18 -3.19 40.49 14.66
C LYS A 18 -4.26 40.68 15.75
N GLY A 19 -5.00 39.62 16.09
CA GLY A 19 -5.81 39.48 17.30
C GLY A 19 -5.36 38.22 18.06
N LYS A 20 -5.21 38.35 19.39
CA LYS A 20 -4.53 37.41 20.29
C LYS A 20 -5.39 36.18 20.66
N ALA A 21 -4.67 35.17 21.14
CA ALA A 21 -5.07 33.83 21.52
C ALA A 21 -6.33 33.70 22.41
N SER A 22 -7.16 32.71 22.08
CA SER A 22 -7.80 31.86 23.08
C SER A 22 -7.39 30.41 22.80
N ILE A 23 -6.66 29.85 23.75
CA ILE A 23 -6.20 28.47 23.78
C ILE A 23 -7.42 27.65 24.22
N SER A 24 -8.12 27.03 23.28
CA SER A 24 -9.13 26.02 23.59
C SER A 24 -8.58 24.65 23.20
N VAL A 25 -8.25 23.91 24.26
CA VAL A 25 -7.80 22.52 24.44
C VAL A 25 -8.56 21.47 23.59
N LYS A 26 -8.55 21.58 22.26
CA LYS A 26 -9.01 20.53 21.32
C LYS A 26 -7.89 20.10 20.37
N SER A 27 -6.66 20.03 20.88
CA SER A 27 -5.45 19.80 20.08
C SER A 27 -4.58 18.62 20.56
N VAL A 28 -5.14 17.61 21.24
CA VAL A 28 -4.33 16.46 21.70
C VAL A 28 -4.81 15.09 21.20
N LYS A 29 -6.01 14.94 20.63
CA LYS A 29 -6.52 13.61 20.19
C LYS A 29 -6.54 13.38 18.67
N LYS A 30 -5.89 14.23 17.88
CA LYS A 30 -5.90 14.16 16.40
C LYS A 30 -4.51 14.34 15.79
N LEU A 31 -3.48 13.79 16.46
CA LEU A 31 -2.08 13.88 16.03
C LEU A 31 -1.29 12.58 16.24
N SER A 32 -1.95 11.43 16.41
CA SER A 32 -1.26 10.14 16.60
C SER A 32 -1.56 9.09 15.53
N GLN A 33 -2.47 9.35 14.60
CA GLN A 33 -2.83 8.40 13.53
C GLN A 33 -2.67 8.98 12.13
N LYS A 34 -1.99 10.12 11.99
CA LYS A 34 -1.81 10.81 10.70
C LYS A 34 -0.38 10.73 10.12
N THR A 35 0.47 9.92 10.75
CA THR A 35 1.87 9.71 10.33
C THR A 35 2.20 8.22 10.14
N ALA A 36 1.22 7.32 10.30
CA ALA A 36 1.40 5.88 10.20
C ALA A 36 0.55 5.23 9.09
N THR A 37 0.09 6.01 8.12
CA THR A 37 -0.88 5.54 7.10
C THR A 37 -0.36 5.66 5.66
N LYS A 38 0.94 5.86 5.47
CA LYS A 38 1.53 5.81 4.13
C LYS A 38 3.01 5.49 4.18
N VAL A 39 3.37 4.38 4.83
CA VAL A 39 4.47 3.58 4.29
C VAL A 39 3.86 2.74 3.18
N ILE A 40 3.44 3.41 2.10
CA ILE A 40 3.50 2.74 0.80
C ILE A 40 4.99 2.56 0.63
N VAL A 41 5.46 1.35 0.90
CA VAL A 41 6.81 0.98 0.55
C VAL A 41 6.88 1.25 -0.95
N ASP A 42 7.78 2.13 -1.39
CA ASP A 42 7.94 2.60 -2.78
C ASP A 42 8.40 1.46 -3.73
N ILE A 43 7.84 0.26 -3.59
CA ILE A 43 8.01 -0.87 -4.49
C ILE A 43 7.17 -0.67 -5.75
N GLU A 44 6.07 0.10 -5.64
CA GLU A 44 5.24 0.57 -6.77
C GLU A 44 6.07 1.41 -7.74
N GLY A 45 6.79 0.74 -8.64
CA GLY A 45 7.66 1.35 -9.64
C GLY A 45 9.13 0.96 -9.54
N LEU A 46 9.58 0.38 -8.43
CA LEU A 46 10.94 -0.16 -8.31
C LEU A 46 11.03 -1.61 -8.82
N PHE A 47 9.96 -2.39 -8.61
CA PHE A 47 9.92 -3.78 -9.01
C PHE A 47 8.66 -4.06 -9.83
N THR A 48 8.84 -4.48 -11.09
CA THR A 48 7.74 -4.87 -11.97
C THR A 48 7.66 -6.39 -12.04
N PRO A 49 6.62 -7.02 -11.47
CA PRO A 49 6.41 -8.44 -11.64
C PRO A 49 6.15 -8.77 -13.12
N LEU A 50 6.73 -9.88 -13.58
CA LEU A 50 6.59 -10.36 -14.96
C LEU A 50 5.67 -11.56 -15.01
N ASP A 51 5.04 -11.76 -16.17
CA ASP A 51 4.13 -12.88 -16.43
C ASP A 51 2.95 -12.88 -15.43
N ASP A 52 2.63 -14.03 -14.87
CA ASP A 52 1.58 -14.29 -13.88
C ASP A 52 2.04 -14.10 -12.42
N ARG A 53 3.14 -13.36 -12.21
CA ARG A 53 3.66 -13.09 -10.87
C ARG A 53 2.98 -11.90 -10.23
N LEU A 54 2.94 -11.92 -8.91
CA LEU A 54 2.41 -10.86 -8.08
C LEU A 54 3.23 -10.70 -6.80
N ILE A 55 3.11 -9.54 -6.17
CA ILE A 55 3.80 -9.21 -4.93
C ILE A 55 2.76 -9.06 -3.84
N VAL A 56 2.96 -9.78 -2.73
CA VAL A 56 2.10 -9.74 -1.56
C VAL A 56 2.88 -9.25 -0.36
N ARG A 57 2.25 -8.38 0.42
CA ARG A 57 2.67 -8.02 1.77
C ARG A 57 2.08 -9.03 2.73
N PHE A 58 2.92 -9.74 3.48
CA PHE A 58 2.42 -10.66 4.49
C PHE A 58 1.68 -9.91 5.60
N GLU A 59 0.47 -10.35 5.90
CA GLU A 59 -0.28 -9.88 7.06
C GLU A 59 -0.16 -10.90 8.19
N ALA A 60 0.42 -10.45 9.32
CA ALA A 60 0.61 -11.31 10.47
C ALA A 60 -0.75 -11.81 11.01
N PRO A 61 -0.87 -13.11 11.34
CA PRO A 61 -2.11 -13.65 11.87
C PRO A 61 -2.43 -13.02 13.24
N SER A 62 -3.72 -12.75 13.50
CA SER A 62 -4.15 -12.30 14.83
C SER A 62 -3.98 -13.45 15.84
N GLU A 63 -3.03 -13.31 16.76
CA GLU A 63 -2.72 -14.33 17.79
C GLU A 63 -3.83 -14.47 18.84
N THR A 64 -4.74 -13.49 18.92
CA THR A 64 -5.91 -13.51 19.80
C THR A 64 -7.15 -13.95 19.02
N THR A 65 -7.63 -15.15 19.33
CA THR A 65 -8.96 -15.56 18.85
C THR A 65 -10.05 -14.80 19.61
N ALA A 66 -11.23 -14.61 18.98
CA ALA A 66 -12.34 -13.82 19.53
C ALA A 66 -12.85 -14.29 20.92
N GLY A 67 -12.42 -15.47 21.40
CA GLY A 67 -12.73 -15.99 22.73
C GLY A 67 -11.68 -15.70 23.81
N GLY A 68 -10.63 -14.93 23.54
CA GLY A 68 -9.58 -14.60 24.54
C GLY A 68 -8.64 -15.76 24.88
N ILE A 69 -8.70 -16.88 24.13
CA ILE A 69 -7.81 -18.03 24.30
C ILE A 69 -6.58 -17.82 23.42
N ILE A 70 -5.40 -17.80 24.06
CA ILE A 70 -4.10 -17.83 23.40
C ILE A 70 -3.88 -19.25 22.90
N ILE A 71 -3.88 -19.45 21.59
CA ILE A 71 -3.54 -20.76 21.00
C ILE A 71 -2.01 -20.91 21.06
N PRO A 72 -1.47 -21.93 21.77
CA PRO A 72 -0.04 -22.20 21.74
C PRO A 72 0.39 -22.50 20.29
N SER A 73 1.54 -21.98 19.88
CA SER A 73 2.03 -21.98 18.50
C SER A 73 2.11 -23.35 17.80
N SER A 74 1.98 -24.45 18.56
CA SER A 74 2.04 -25.83 18.08
C SER A 74 0.76 -26.37 17.42
N VAL A 75 -0.40 -25.70 17.56
CA VAL A 75 -1.70 -26.17 17.00
C VAL A 75 -2.13 -25.40 15.74
N SER A 76 -1.32 -24.44 15.27
CA SER A 76 -1.64 -23.56 14.13
C SER A 76 -1.25 -24.11 12.75
N GLY A 77 -0.96 -25.42 12.66
CA GLY A 77 -0.15 -26.05 11.61
C GLY A 77 -0.71 -26.13 10.18
N ASP A 78 -1.80 -25.42 9.86
CA ASP A 78 -2.38 -25.48 8.52
C ASP A 78 -3.21 -24.23 8.16
N ARG A 79 -2.90 -23.07 8.76
CA ARG A 79 -3.53 -21.83 8.31
C ARG A 79 -2.83 -21.34 7.05
N PRO A 80 -3.53 -21.24 5.91
CA PRO A 80 -2.99 -20.53 4.77
C PRO A 80 -2.71 -19.08 5.15
N ASP A 81 -1.62 -18.58 4.61
CA ASP A 81 -1.13 -17.23 4.88
C ASP A 81 -2.00 -16.22 4.15
N ARG A 82 -2.17 -15.06 4.78
CA ARG A 82 -2.94 -13.94 4.26
C ARG A 82 -2.02 -12.78 3.93
N GLY A 83 -2.40 -12.00 2.94
CA GLY A 83 -1.68 -10.78 2.64
C GLY A 83 -2.36 -9.88 1.63
N GLU A 84 -1.89 -8.64 1.61
CA GLU A 84 -2.35 -7.59 0.71
C GLU A 84 -1.52 -7.58 -0.58
N VAL A 85 -2.17 -7.54 -1.73
CA VAL A 85 -1.48 -7.45 -3.03
C VAL A 85 -0.98 -6.03 -3.27
N ILE A 86 0.34 -5.88 -3.44
CA ILE A 86 0.98 -4.59 -3.73
C ILE A 86 1.13 -4.36 -5.23
N ALA A 87 1.48 -5.42 -5.98
CA ALA A 87 1.75 -5.31 -7.41
C ALA A 87 1.32 -6.57 -8.14
N VAL A 88 0.82 -6.39 -9.37
CA VAL A 88 0.31 -7.46 -10.23
C VAL A 88 1.06 -7.45 -11.56
N GLY A 89 1.36 -8.64 -12.06
CA GLY A 89 1.99 -8.84 -13.37
C GLY A 89 1.02 -8.55 -14.52
N ARG A 90 1.48 -8.84 -15.74
CA ARG A 90 0.64 -8.67 -16.94
C ARG A 90 -0.34 -9.83 -17.12
N GLY A 91 -0.09 -10.95 -16.43
CA GLY A 91 -0.84 -12.20 -16.55
C GLY A 91 -0.19 -13.21 -17.48
N HIS A 92 -0.69 -14.45 -17.43
CA HIS A 92 -0.08 -15.61 -18.09
C HIS A 92 -0.09 -15.48 -19.62
N ARG A 93 1.04 -15.81 -20.25
CA ARG A 93 1.14 -15.82 -21.73
C ARG A 93 0.92 -17.22 -22.31
N ASP A 94 -0.12 -17.35 -23.13
CA ASP A 94 -0.40 -18.59 -23.87
C ASP A 94 0.65 -18.87 -24.96
N ASN A 95 0.70 -20.13 -25.42
CA ASN A 95 1.52 -20.56 -26.57
C ASN A 95 1.25 -19.78 -27.87
N LYS A 96 0.08 -19.13 -27.98
CA LYS A 96 -0.30 -18.27 -29.13
C LYS A 96 0.12 -16.80 -28.95
N GLY A 97 0.80 -16.48 -27.86
CA GLY A 97 1.28 -15.14 -27.53
C GLY A 97 0.22 -14.18 -27.01
N ARG A 98 -1.00 -14.66 -26.71
CA ARG A 98 -2.05 -13.89 -26.04
C ARG A 98 -1.78 -13.84 -24.55
N ILE A 99 -2.07 -12.72 -23.93
CA ILE A 99 -1.94 -12.52 -22.49
C ILE A 99 -3.33 -12.75 -21.87
N LYS A 100 -3.43 -13.73 -20.97
CA LYS A 100 -4.60 -13.89 -20.11
C LYS A 100 -4.47 -12.89 -18.96
N PRO A 101 -5.42 -11.96 -18.77
CA PRO A 101 -5.38 -11.03 -17.64
C PRO A 101 -5.47 -11.79 -16.32
N MET A 102 -4.87 -11.24 -15.26
CA MET A 102 -4.98 -11.78 -13.91
C MET A 102 -6.34 -11.46 -13.31
N ASP A 103 -6.87 -12.37 -12.50
CA ASP A 103 -8.13 -12.19 -11.79
C ASP A 103 -7.98 -11.36 -10.50
N VAL A 104 -6.73 -11.11 -10.08
CA VAL A 104 -6.36 -10.40 -8.85
C VAL A 104 -5.91 -8.97 -9.16
N GLN A 105 -6.31 -8.02 -8.32
CA GLN A 105 -6.00 -6.60 -8.45
C GLN A 105 -5.09 -6.10 -7.32
N MET A 106 -4.50 -4.91 -7.51
CA MET A 106 -3.73 -4.25 -6.47
C MET A 106 -4.66 -3.80 -5.34
N GLY A 107 -4.27 -4.09 -4.10
CA GLY A 107 -5.05 -3.80 -2.89
C GLY A 107 -5.96 -4.95 -2.45
N ASP A 108 -6.08 -6.02 -3.24
CA ASP A 108 -6.89 -7.18 -2.85
C ASP A 108 -6.24 -7.92 -1.68
N GLN A 109 -7.09 -8.44 -0.79
CA GLN A 109 -6.69 -9.34 0.27
C GLN A 109 -6.74 -10.77 -0.24
N VAL A 110 -5.61 -11.45 -0.28
CA VAL A 110 -5.50 -12.80 -0.85
C VAL A 110 -5.07 -13.81 0.19
N LEU A 111 -5.59 -15.02 0.02
CA LEU A 111 -5.18 -16.20 0.75
C LEU A 111 -4.27 -17.04 -0.15
N PHE A 112 -3.10 -17.42 0.34
CA PHE A 112 -2.13 -18.21 -0.41
C PHE A 112 -1.54 -19.33 0.46
N SER A 113 -0.96 -20.35 -0.19
CA SER A 113 -0.32 -21.44 0.53
C SER A 113 0.91 -20.95 1.29
N THR A 114 1.12 -21.40 2.53
CA THR A 114 2.22 -20.99 3.44
C THR A 114 3.62 -21.17 2.85
N TYR A 115 3.77 -22.10 1.89
CA TYR A 115 5.04 -22.39 1.22
C TYR A 115 5.11 -21.84 -0.21
N ALA A 116 4.17 -20.98 -0.59
CA ALA A 116 4.13 -20.41 -1.92
C ALA A 116 5.18 -19.32 -2.11
N GLY A 117 5.78 -19.34 -3.30
CA GLY A 117 6.65 -18.29 -3.80
C GLY A 117 7.94 -18.06 -3.02
N GLN A 118 8.45 -16.83 -3.10
CA GLN A 118 9.77 -16.46 -2.57
C GLN A 118 9.67 -15.22 -1.71
N LYS A 119 10.21 -15.31 -0.48
CA LYS A 119 10.39 -14.14 0.38
C LYS A 119 11.58 -13.33 -0.10
N ILE A 120 11.35 -12.04 -0.37
CA ILE A 120 12.39 -11.10 -0.77
C ILE A 120 12.26 -9.84 0.08
N THR A 121 13.38 -9.35 0.58
CA THR A 121 13.45 -8.07 1.28
C THR A 121 13.79 -6.98 0.26
N MET A 122 12.87 -6.05 0.02
CA MET A 122 13.06 -4.89 -0.86
C MET A 122 12.74 -3.61 -0.11
N ALA A 123 13.57 -2.56 -0.27
CA ALA A 123 13.34 -1.26 0.35
C ALA A 123 13.03 -1.34 1.87
N SER A 124 13.75 -2.23 2.57
CA SER A 124 13.59 -2.51 4.00
C SER A 124 12.23 -3.10 4.42
N ALA A 125 11.46 -3.64 3.48
CA ALA A 125 10.24 -4.40 3.74
C ALA A 125 10.37 -5.83 3.22
N ASP A 126 9.81 -6.77 3.98
CA ASP A 126 9.68 -8.16 3.55
C ASP A 126 8.41 -8.33 2.71
N VAL A 127 8.59 -8.79 1.47
CA VAL A 127 7.49 -9.08 0.54
C VAL A 127 7.63 -10.49 -0.01
N TYR A 128 6.51 -11.03 -0.48
CA TYR A 128 6.47 -12.35 -1.11
C TYR A 128 6.17 -12.18 -2.59
N ILE A 129 6.99 -12.79 -3.45
CA ILE A 129 6.66 -12.94 -4.86
C ILE A 129 5.99 -14.29 -5.05
N LEU A 130 4.74 -14.26 -5.47
CA LEU A 130 3.90 -15.43 -5.71
C LEU A 130 3.53 -15.52 -7.19
N ARG A 131 3.08 -16.70 -7.62
CA ARG A 131 2.35 -16.86 -8.88
C ARG A 131 0.85 -16.82 -8.63
N GLU A 132 0.09 -16.47 -9.65
CA GLU A 132 -1.37 -16.56 -9.63
C GLU A 132 -1.87 -17.97 -9.26
N SER A 133 -1.15 -19.01 -9.69
CA SER A 133 -1.48 -20.42 -9.36
C SER A 133 -1.45 -20.76 -7.88
N ASP A 134 -0.70 -19.99 -7.09
CA ASP A 134 -0.48 -20.26 -5.67
C ASP A 134 -1.50 -19.53 -4.77
N ILE A 135 -2.32 -18.66 -5.37
CA ILE A 135 -3.42 -17.97 -4.71
C ILE A 135 -4.60 -18.94 -4.60
N LEU A 136 -5.09 -19.11 -3.39
CA LEU A 136 -6.24 -19.96 -3.07
C LEU A 136 -7.56 -19.20 -3.22
N GLY A 137 -7.55 -17.88 -3.01
CA GLY A 137 -8.73 -17.02 -3.20
C GLY A 137 -8.53 -15.59 -2.74
N ILE A 138 -9.49 -14.73 -3.07
CA ILE A 138 -9.60 -13.34 -2.60
C ILE A 138 -10.58 -13.32 -1.42
N ILE A 139 -10.25 -12.56 -0.37
CA ILE A 139 -11.06 -12.35 0.84
C ILE A 139 -11.77 -11.00 0.70
N ASP A 140 -13.09 -10.98 0.91
CA ASP A 140 -13.97 -9.80 0.84
C ASP A 140 -14.51 -9.43 2.24
#